data_AF-A0A813PYU4-F1
#
_entry.id   AF-A0A813PYU4-F1
#
_cell.length_a   1.000
_cell.length_b   1.000
_cell.length_c   1.000
_cell.angle_alpha   90.00
_cell.angle_beta   90.00
_cell.angle_gamma   90.00
#
_symmetry.space_group_name_H-M   'P 1'
#
loop_
_entity.id
_entity.type
_entity.pdbx_description
1 polymer ?
#
loop_
_entity_poly.entity_id
_entity_poly.type
_entity_poly.pdbx_seq_one_letter_code
_entity_poly.pdbx_strand_id
1 'polypeptide(L)'
;MTSFNITNINANGWLVLFNAPNTLCWIRIVLMFVSIQRFGQRNYLLFIIYHTVSGFLDSLDGILARNLNQISLVGRYFELILDSYAHFIMYACVGLLYPSYIVYFYIEIALELWSIMFDYHINRLPKSDLSWLHKTTFLSTTCSVSIYHHPNLRLLNWYGPDIFHTLLVLRYILINDSNKKLIRYIQRYITLNKIYLLIKITLLFTGFFSILRTSVTSCFLLDKLYRMARVK
;
A
#
# COMPACT_ATOMS: atom_id res chain seq x y z
N MET A 1 22.28 -3.66 -12.73
CA MET A 1 22.21 -2.19 -12.79
C MET A 1 22.59 -1.78 -14.20
N THR A 2 21.61 -1.66 -15.09
CA THR A 2 21.78 -1.03 -16.39
C THR A 2 21.83 0.48 -16.18
N SER A 3 22.87 1.11 -16.72
CA SER A 3 23.03 2.57 -16.76
C SER A 3 21.81 3.20 -17.42
N PHE A 4 21.06 3.99 -16.65
CA PHE A 4 19.97 4.81 -17.17
C PHE A 4 20.59 5.92 -18.02
N ASN A 5 20.62 5.71 -19.34
CA ASN A 5 20.88 6.79 -20.27
C ASN A 5 19.74 7.79 -20.14
N ILE A 6 20.08 8.97 -19.61
CA ILE A 6 19.23 10.16 -19.68
C ILE A 6 19.29 10.65 -21.13
N THR A 7 18.68 9.91 -22.04
CA THR A 7 18.54 10.29 -23.44
C THR A 7 17.06 10.46 -23.74
N ASN A 8 16.52 11.62 -23.36
CA ASN A 8 15.51 12.41 -24.08
C ASN A 8 14.81 13.38 -23.12
N ILE A 9 15.48 14.49 -22.82
CA ILE A 9 14.86 15.67 -22.18
C ILE A 9 14.02 16.48 -23.20
N ASN A 10 13.90 16.02 -24.46
CA ASN A 10 13.09 16.62 -25.52
C ASN A 10 11.67 16.04 -25.67
N ALA A 11 11.19 15.22 -24.74
CA ALA A 11 9.78 14.84 -24.72
C ALA A 11 8.98 16.01 -24.12
N ASN A 12 8.02 16.57 -24.88
CA ASN A 12 7.07 17.55 -24.35
C ASN A 12 6.54 17.04 -23.00
N GLY A 13 6.74 17.79 -21.90
CA GLY A 13 6.36 17.33 -20.56
C GLY A 13 4.90 16.86 -20.47
N TRP A 14 4.02 17.46 -21.28
CA TRP A 14 2.63 17.05 -21.47
C TRP A 14 2.45 15.61 -21.98
N LEU A 15 3.30 15.15 -22.92
CA LEU A 15 3.26 13.78 -23.44
C LEU A 15 3.67 12.76 -22.38
N VAL A 16 4.58 13.13 -21.48
CA VAL A 16 4.96 12.27 -20.36
C VAL A 16 3.83 12.21 -19.34
N LEU A 17 3.22 13.35 -18.98
CA LEU A 17 2.13 13.42 -18.01
C LEU A 17 0.87 12.66 -18.44
N PHE A 18 0.57 12.64 -19.74
CA PHE A 18 -0.63 12.02 -20.31
C PHE A 18 -0.33 10.78 -21.17
N ASN A 19 0.78 10.09 -20.89
CA ASN A 19 0.99 8.76 -21.46
C ASN A 19 -0.01 7.74 -20.87
N ALA A 20 -0.08 6.55 -21.45
CA ALA A 20 -1.05 5.54 -21.02
C ALA A 20 -0.96 5.17 -19.52
N PRO A 21 0.23 4.88 -18.94
CA PRO A 21 0.33 4.54 -17.51
C PRO A 21 0.01 5.73 -16.59
N ASN A 22 0.46 6.95 -16.92
CA ASN A 22 0.19 8.11 -16.07
C ASN A 22 -1.27 8.59 -16.18
N THR A 23 -1.93 8.34 -17.31
CA THR A 23 -3.39 8.58 -17.43
C THR A 23 -4.18 7.68 -16.48
N LEU A 24 -3.75 6.42 -16.28
CA LEU A 24 -4.32 5.54 -15.27
C LEU A 24 -4.10 6.07 -13.85
N CYS A 25 -2.92 6.62 -13.55
CA CYS A 25 -2.68 7.30 -12.27
C CYS A 25 -3.66 8.46 -12.04
N TRP A 26 -3.96 9.26 -13.07
CA TRP A 26 -4.99 10.30 -12.97
C TRP A 26 -6.39 9.76 -12.71
N ILE A 27 -6.77 8.65 -13.36
CA ILE A 27 -8.05 7.97 -13.10
C ILE A 27 -8.11 7.48 -11.65
N ARG A 28 -7.02 6.92 -11.12
CA ARG A 28 -6.93 6.48 -9.71
C ARG A 28 -7.17 7.63 -8.75
N ILE A 29 -6.59 8.81 -9.00
CA ILE A 29 -6.84 10.01 -8.19
C ILE A 29 -8.34 10.34 -8.16
N VAL A 30 -9.01 10.35 -9.31
CA VAL A 30 -10.44 10.63 -9.40
C VAL A 30 -11.26 9.58 -8.64
N LEU A 31 -10.96 8.29 -8.82
CA LEU A 31 -11.64 7.21 -8.11
C LEU A 31 -11.48 7.32 -6.59
N MET A 32 -10.30 7.73 -6.13
CA MET A 32 -9.99 7.94 -4.73
C MET A 32 -10.86 9.07 -4.14
N PHE A 33 -10.99 10.21 -4.83
CA PHE A 33 -11.89 11.30 -4.40
C PHE A 33 -13.36 10.86 -4.40
N VAL A 34 -13.80 10.14 -5.43
CA VAL A 34 -15.16 9.59 -5.49
C VAL A 34 -15.39 8.63 -4.32
N SER A 35 -14.40 7.80 -3.97
CA SER A 35 -14.52 6.88 -2.83
C SER A 35 -14.79 7.64 -1.53
N ILE A 36 -14.00 8.69 -1.24
CA ILE A 36 -14.18 9.53 -0.04
C ILE A 36 -15.57 10.19 -0.04
N GLN A 37 -16.02 10.71 -1.18
CA GLN A 37 -17.34 11.30 -1.31
C GLN A 37 -18.45 10.27 -0.98
N ARG A 38 -18.33 9.03 -1.45
CA ARG A 38 -19.27 7.95 -1.13
C ARG A 38 -19.24 7.55 0.34
N PHE A 39 -18.06 7.59 0.97
CA PHE A 39 -17.92 7.38 2.41
C PHE A 39 -18.70 8.46 3.19
N GLY A 40 -18.53 9.74 2.83
CA GLY A 40 -19.26 10.85 3.46
C GLY A 40 -20.78 10.76 3.31
N GLN A 41 -21.26 10.19 2.21
CA GLN A 41 -22.68 9.89 1.96
C GLN A 41 -23.20 8.65 2.71
N ARG A 42 -22.38 8.03 3.58
CA ARG A 42 -22.66 6.76 4.27
C ARG A 42 -22.97 5.61 3.31
N ASN A 43 -22.47 5.68 2.08
CA ASN A 43 -22.56 4.59 1.12
C ASN A 43 -21.24 3.81 1.10
N TYR A 44 -21.02 3.04 2.17
CA TYR A 44 -19.78 2.33 2.40
C TYR A 44 -19.52 1.21 1.38
N LEU A 45 -20.58 0.64 0.78
CA LEU A 45 -20.42 -0.35 -0.28
C LEU A 45 -19.76 0.27 -1.53
N LEU A 46 -20.26 1.42 -1.98
CA LEU A 46 -19.64 2.12 -3.10
C LEU A 46 -18.25 2.65 -2.74
N PHE A 47 -18.02 3.08 -1.50
CA PHE A 47 -16.67 3.44 -1.03
C PHE A 47 -15.68 2.29 -1.27
N ILE A 48 -15.98 1.08 -0.79
CA ILE A 48 -15.10 -0.09 -1.01
C ILE A 48 -14.93 -0.35 -2.50
N ILE A 49 -16.02 -0.35 -3.29
CA ILE A 49 -15.93 -0.66 -4.73
C ILE A 49 -14.98 0.31 -5.44
N TYR A 50 -15.16 1.62 -5.28
CA TYR A 50 -14.29 2.60 -5.93
C TYR A 50 -12.85 2.51 -5.42
N HIS A 51 -12.66 2.28 -4.13
CA HIS A 51 -11.34 2.13 -3.53
C HIS A 51 -10.60 0.88 -4.05
N THR A 52 -11.26 -0.28 -4.07
CA THR A 52 -10.69 -1.53 -4.58
C THR A 52 -10.43 -1.46 -6.08
N VAL A 53 -11.32 -0.83 -6.87
CA VAL A 53 -11.07 -0.62 -8.31
C VAL A 53 -9.84 0.26 -8.51
N SER A 54 -9.69 1.34 -7.74
CA SER A 54 -8.49 2.18 -7.78
C SER A 54 -7.21 1.39 -7.48
N GLY A 55 -7.23 0.52 -6.46
CA GLY A 55 -6.09 -0.36 -6.15
C GLY A 55 -5.81 -1.40 -7.25
N PHE A 56 -6.85 -1.90 -7.94
CA PHE A 56 -6.63 -2.81 -9.07
C PHE A 56 -5.96 -2.12 -10.26
N LEU A 57 -6.32 -0.86 -10.54
CA LEU A 57 -5.71 -0.07 -11.62
C LEU A 57 -4.22 0.20 -11.41
N ASP A 58 -3.74 0.23 -10.16
CA ASP A 58 -2.30 0.32 -9.84
C ASP A 58 -1.51 -0.82 -10.49
N SER A 59 -1.99 -2.06 -10.36
CA SER A 59 -1.29 -3.18 -10.99
C SER A 59 -1.24 -3.08 -12.52
N LEU A 60 -2.20 -2.39 -13.13
CA LEU A 60 -2.31 -2.24 -14.59
C LEU A 60 -1.38 -1.15 -15.13
N ASP A 61 -1.15 -0.05 -14.41
CA ASP A 61 -0.26 1.02 -14.87
C ASP A 61 1.19 0.51 -15.04
N GLY A 62 1.68 -0.30 -14.09
CA GLY A 62 2.99 -0.92 -14.17
C GLY A 62 3.11 -1.98 -15.28
N ILE A 63 2.02 -2.69 -15.60
CA ILE A 63 1.98 -3.60 -16.75
C ILE A 63 2.06 -2.81 -18.06
N LEU A 64 1.28 -1.73 -18.18
CA LEU A 64 1.26 -0.89 -19.38
C LEU A 64 2.58 -0.16 -19.58
N ALA A 65 3.20 0.35 -18.51
CA ALA A 65 4.50 1.01 -18.58
C ALA A 65 5.58 0.07 -19.16
N ARG A 66 5.58 -1.21 -18.76
CA ARG A 66 6.50 -2.23 -19.27
C ARG A 66 6.18 -2.64 -20.71
N ASN A 67 4.90 -2.89 -21.01
CA ASN A 67 4.49 -3.37 -22.34
C ASN A 67 4.64 -2.28 -23.43
N LEU A 68 4.42 -1.02 -23.07
CA LEU A 68 4.51 0.11 -24.00
C LEU A 68 5.89 0.80 -23.98
N ASN A 69 6.83 0.31 -23.16
CA ASN A 69 8.12 0.97 -22.91
C ASN A 69 7.99 2.46 -22.51
N GLN A 70 6.93 2.79 -21.76
CA GLN A 70 6.59 4.16 -21.32
C GLN A 70 6.97 4.41 -19.85
N ILE A 71 8.05 3.78 -19.38
CA ILE A 71 8.53 3.95 -18.00
C ILE A 71 9.06 5.38 -17.83
N SER A 72 8.51 6.12 -16.86
CA SER A 72 8.87 7.51 -16.61
C SER A 72 9.17 7.74 -15.12
N LEU A 73 10.06 8.70 -14.82
CA LEU A 73 10.35 9.09 -13.43
C LEU A 73 9.09 9.67 -12.75
N VAL A 74 8.30 10.45 -13.49
CA VAL A 74 7.04 11.03 -13.01
C VAL A 74 6.05 9.94 -12.62
N GLY A 75 5.89 8.89 -13.45
CA GLY A 75 5.01 7.76 -13.14
C GLY A 75 5.41 7.05 -11.86
N ARG A 76 6.71 6.81 -11.65
CA ARG A 76 7.21 6.21 -10.40
C ARG A 76 6.93 7.06 -9.16
N TYR A 77 6.95 8.39 -9.29
CA TYR A 77 6.55 9.27 -8.19
C TYR A 77 5.04 9.25 -7.96
N PHE A 78 4.23 9.19 -9.02
CA PHE A 78 2.78 9.05 -8.89
C PHE A 78 2.40 7.75 -8.18
N GLU A 79 2.94 6.61 -8.61
CA GLU A 79 2.73 5.30 -7.96
C GLU A 79 3.03 5.39 -6.45
N LEU A 80 4.23 5.84 -6.08
CA LEU A 80 4.66 5.96 -4.69
C LEU A 80 3.71 6.84 -3.84
N ILE A 81 3.28 7.98 -4.39
CA ILE A 81 2.44 8.95 -3.66
C ILE A 81 1.00 8.44 -3.54
N LEU A 82 0.44 7.87 -4.61
CA LEU A 82 -0.96 7.46 -4.67
C LEU A 82 -1.23 6.22 -3.81
N ASP A 83 -0.29 5.29 -3.74
CA ASP A 83 -0.41 4.11 -2.87
C ASP A 83 -0.51 4.52 -1.40
N SER A 84 0.38 5.42 -0.95
CA SER A 84 0.34 5.92 0.42
C SER A 84 -0.95 6.67 0.73
N TYR A 85 -1.44 7.50 -0.20
CA TYR A 85 -2.72 8.19 0.00
C TYR A 85 -3.90 7.23 0.08
N ALA A 86 -3.92 6.19 -0.76
CA ALA A 86 -4.97 5.17 -0.69
C ALA A 86 -5.00 4.51 0.70
N HIS A 87 -3.84 4.10 1.23
CA HIS A 87 -3.75 3.53 2.58
C HIS A 87 -4.20 4.50 3.66
N PHE A 88 -3.75 5.76 3.63
CA PHE A 88 -4.17 6.76 4.62
C PHE A 88 -5.68 6.98 4.63
N ILE A 89 -6.30 7.05 3.44
CA ILE A 89 -7.75 7.21 3.32
C ILE A 89 -8.47 5.99 3.91
N MET A 90 -8.01 4.79 3.57
CA MET A 90 -8.60 3.56 4.12
C MET A 90 -8.50 3.53 5.64
N TYR A 91 -7.31 3.78 6.21
CA TYR A 91 -7.10 3.74 7.66
C TYR A 91 -7.92 4.81 8.39
N ALA A 92 -7.97 6.03 7.86
CA ALA A 92 -8.79 7.10 8.43
C ALA A 92 -10.28 6.74 8.39
N CYS A 93 -10.79 6.26 7.26
CA CYS A 93 -12.18 5.85 7.10
C CYS A 93 -12.55 4.69 8.05
N VAL A 94 -11.71 3.66 8.15
CA VAL A 94 -11.96 2.53 9.06
C VAL A 94 -11.87 2.98 10.53
N GLY A 95 -10.95 3.87 10.88
CA GLY A 95 -10.86 4.47 12.21
C GLY A 95 -12.12 5.24 12.62
N LEU A 96 -12.78 5.91 11.68
CA LEU A 96 -14.07 6.56 11.90
C LEU A 96 -15.22 5.55 12.10
N LEU A 97 -15.17 4.38 11.44
CA LEU A 97 -16.16 3.32 11.62
C LEU A 97 -15.98 2.56 12.95
N TYR A 98 -14.75 2.49 13.46
CA TYR A 98 -14.36 1.75 14.65
C TYR A 98 -13.60 2.63 15.66
N PRO A 99 -14.25 3.64 16.26
CA PRO A 99 -13.59 4.66 17.09
C PRO A 99 -12.86 4.09 18.32
N SER A 100 -13.31 2.95 18.88
CA SER A 100 -12.63 2.27 19.99
C SER A 100 -11.22 1.79 19.64
N TYR A 101 -10.91 1.63 18.35
CA TYR A 101 -9.61 1.19 17.84
C TYR A 101 -8.87 2.31 17.08
N ILE A 102 -9.28 3.57 17.22
CA ILE A 102 -8.70 4.69 16.45
C ILE A 102 -7.18 4.84 16.67
N VAL A 103 -6.69 4.55 17.88
CA VAL A 103 -5.26 4.57 18.21
C VAL A 103 -4.47 3.57 17.36
N TYR A 104 -5.04 2.39 17.10
CA TYR A 104 -4.42 1.38 16.25
C TYR A 104 -4.23 1.89 14.82
N PHE A 105 -5.27 2.51 14.23
CA PHE A 105 -5.18 3.04 12.87
C PHE A 105 -4.23 4.24 12.77
N TYR A 106 -4.11 5.07 13.81
CA TYR A 106 -3.08 6.11 13.86
C TYR A 106 -1.66 5.55 13.90
N ILE A 107 -1.46 4.43 14.62
CA ILE A 107 -0.16 3.73 14.60
C ILE A 107 0.12 3.19 13.20
N GLU A 108 -0.85 2.63 12.49
CA GLU A 108 -0.65 2.17 11.11
C GLU A 108 -0.29 3.32 10.16
N ILE A 109 -0.97 4.47 10.26
CA ILE A 109 -0.60 5.68 9.50
C ILE A 109 0.85 6.10 9.82
N ALA A 110 1.23 6.11 11.10
CA ALA A 110 2.58 6.47 11.51
C ALA A 110 3.64 5.49 10.97
N LEU A 111 3.35 4.18 10.99
CA LEU A 111 4.23 3.15 10.45
C LEU A 111 4.37 3.25 8.92
N GLU A 112 3.31 3.62 8.22
CA GLU A 112 3.35 3.81 6.77
C GLU A 112 4.17 5.06 6.40
N LEU A 113 3.94 6.18 7.10
CA LEU A 113 4.79 7.38 6.97
C LEU A 113 6.26 7.08 7.25
N TRP A 114 6.53 6.29 8.30
CA TRP A 114 7.87 5.83 8.63
C TRP A 114 8.50 5.03 7.48
N SER A 115 7.77 4.07 6.91
CA SER A 115 8.23 3.25 5.80
C SER A 115 8.61 4.11 4.59
N ILE A 116 7.78 5.09 4.22
CA ILE A 116 8.02 5.98 3.08
C ILE A 116 9.28 6.83 3.31
N MET A 117 9.40 7.43 4.50
CA MET A 117 10.58 8.25 4.84
C MET A 117 11.85 7.41 4.85
N PHE A 118 11.77 6.17 5.35
CA PHE A 118 12.88 5.23 5.39
C PHE A 118 13.33 4.81 4.00
N ASP A 119 12.40 4.41 3.12
CA ASP A 119 12.70 4.04 1.74
C ASP A 119 13.28 5.21 0.95
N TYR A 120 12.74 6.42 1.15
CA TYR A 120 13.31 7.64 0.56
C TYR A 120 14.75 7.90 1.03
N HIS A 121 15.02 7.70 2.33
CA HIS A 121 16.35 7.88 2.88
C HIS A 121 17.34 6.81 2.37
N ILE A 122 16.93 5.54 2.30
CA ILE A 122 17.75 4.44 1.77
C ILE A 122 18.12 4.71 0.31
N ASN A 123 17.17 5.15 -0.50
CA ASN A 123 17.42 5.41 -1.92
C ASN A 123 18.42 6.55 -2.18
N ARG A 124 18.76 7.33 -1.15
CA ARG A 124 19.77 8.40 -1.18
C ARG A 124 21.13 7.97 -0.62
N LEU A 125 21.25 6.75 -0.09
CA LEU A 125 22.49 6.25 0.48
C LEU A 125 23.58 6.02 -0.59
N PRO A 126 24.86 6.17 -0.24
CA PRO A 126 25.95 5.71 -1.08
C PRO A 126 25.83 4.19 -1.34
N LYS A 127 26.31 3.73 -2.50
CA LYS A 127 26.26 2.31 -2.88
C LYS A 127 26.95 1.38 -1.88
N SER A 128 27.97 1.85 -1.16
CA SER A 128 28.65 1.10 -0.09
C SER A 128 27.68 0.71 1.02
N ASP A 129 26.90 1.68 1.49
CA ASP A 129 25.97 1.55 2.62
C ASP A 129 24.73 0.75 2.22
N LEU A 130 24.29 0.91 0.96
CA LEU A 130 23.24 0.08 0.38
C LEU A 130 23.68 -1.39 0.28
N SER A 131 24.92 -1.65 -0.17
CA SER A 131 25.46 -3.02 -0.24
C SER A 131 25.61 -3.64 1.14
N TRP A 132 25.98 -2.84 2.14
CA TRP A 132 26.08 -3.27 3.52
C TRP A 132 24.71 -3.60 4.08
N LEU A 133 23.72 -2.70 3.93
CA LEU A 133 22.31 -2.94 4.30
C LEU A 133 21.82 -4.27 3.69
N HIS A 134 22.05 -4.48 2.39
CA HIS A 134 21.67 -5.71 1.71
C HIS A 134 22.35 -6.96 2.28
N LYS A 135 23.59 -6.84 2.79
CA LYS A 135 24.36 -7.93 3.41
C LYS A 135 24.04 -8.17 4.89
N THR A 136 23.80 -7.12 5.69
CA THR A 136 23.57 -7.23 7.14
C THR A 136 22.12 -7.45 7.50
N THR A 137 21.19 -7.00 6.66
CA THR A 137 19.81 -7.47 6.73
C THR A 137 19.70 -8.87 6.11
N PHE A 138 20.32 -9.86 6.76
CA PHE A 138 20.19 -11.28 6.41
C PHE A 138 18.72 -11.71 6.29
N LEU A 139 17.83 -11.08 7.06
CA LEU A 139 16.38 -11.21 6.94
C LEU A 139 15.75 -10.34 5.84
N SER A 140 16.25 -9.16 5.47
CA SER A 140 15.57 -8.38 4.41
C SER A 140 15.94 -8.89 3.03
N THR A 141 17.20 -9.20 2.70
CA THR A 141 17.47 -9.74 1.36
C THR A 141 16.93 -11.14 1.21
N THR A 142 17.24 -12.10 2.09
CA THR A 142 16.76 -13.48 1.92
C THR A 142 15.24 -13.62 2.09
N CYS A 143 14.62 -12.90 3.04
CA CYS A 143 13.18 -12.95 3.25
C CYS A 143 12.42 -12.03 2.29
N SER A 144 12.90 -10.81 1.96
CA SER A 144 12.27 -10.01 0.88
C SER A 144 12.40 -10.72 -0.45
N VAL A 145 13.57 -11.25 -0.81
CA VAL A 145 13.77 -12.01 -2.06
C VAL A 145 12.95 -13.31 -2.05
N SER A 146 12.83 -14.04 -0.94
CA SER A 146 11.98 -15.24 -0.87
C SER A 146 10.48 -14.92 -0.90
N ILE A 147 10.04 -13.86 -0.20
CA ILE A 147 8.66 -13.36 -0.22
C ILE A 147 8.32 -12.80 -1.60
N TYR A 148 9.22 -12.03 -2.24
CA TYR A 148 9.02 -11.45 -3.56
C TYR A 148 9.07 -12.49 -4.69
N HIS A 149 9.90 -13.53 -4.58
CA HIS A 149 9.96 -14.58 -5.59
C HIS A 149 8.85 -15.61 -5.43
N HIS A 150 8.34 -15.83 -4.21
CA HIS A 150 7.23 -16.74 -4.02
C HIS A 150 5.90 -16.01 -4.31
N PRO A 151 5.21 -16.33 -5.43
CA PRO A 151 4.09 -15.52 -5.93
C PRO A 151 2.96 -15.34 -4.90
N ASN A 152 2.69 -16.39 -4.11
CA ASN A 152 1.63 -16.37 -3.09
C ASN A 152 1.98 -15.52 -1.87
N LEU A 153 3.25 -15.52 -1.43
CA LEU A 153 3.68 -14.75 -0.25
C LEU A 153 3.83 -13.27 -0.60
N ARG A 154 4.26 -12.95 -1.83
CA ARG A 154 4.29 -11.58 -2.36
C ARG A 154 2.91 -10.96 -2.35
N LEU A 155 1.93 -11.68 -2.90
CA LEU A 155 0.57 -11.20 -3.04
C LEU A 155 -0.06 -11.00 -1.66
N LEU A 156 0.15 -11.92 -0.73
CA LEU A 156 -0.42 -11.84 0.60
C LEU A 156 0.25 -10.78 1.49
N ASN A 157 1.55 -10.54 1.34
CA ASN A 157 2.25 -9.46 2.06
C ASN A 157 1.83 -8.07 1.54
N TRP A 158 1.62 -7.93 0.23
CA TRP A 158 1.27 -6.64 -0.38
C TRP A 158 -0.20 -6.30 -0.20
N TYR A 159 -1.11 -7.25 -0.48
CA TYR A 159 -2.56 -7.01 -0.39
C TYR A 159 -3.17 -7.38 0.97
N GLY A 160 -2.42 -8.04 1.85
CA GLY A 160 -2.92 -8.48 3.16
C GLY A 160 -3.55 -7.36 3.99
N PRO A 161 -2.85 -6.22 4.19
CA PRO A 161 -3.41 -5.06 4.88
C PRO A 161 -4.68 -4.54 4.19
N ASP A 162 -4.67 -4.37 2.88
CA ASP A 162 -5.84 -3.87 2.13
C ASP A 162 -7.05 -4.80 2.23
N ILE A 163 -6.82 -6.12 2.18
CA ILE A 163 -7.86 -7.13 2.38
C ILE A 163 -8.40 -7.04 3.81
N PHE A 164 -7.54 -6.94 4.82
CA PHE A 164 -7.97 -6.81 6.22
C PHE A 164 -8.88 -5.59 6.43
N HIS A 165 -8.48 -4.42 5.94
CA HIS A 165 -9.27 -3.19 6.06
C HIS A 165 -10.57 -3.27 5.28
N THR A 166 -10.53 -3.81 4.06
CA THR A 166 -11.73 -4.03 3.25
C THR A 166 -12.73 -4.96 3.95
N LEU A 167 -12.23 -6.03 4.59
CA LEU A 167 -13.06 -6.95 5.38
C LEU A 167 -13.66 -6.28 6.62
N LEU A 168 -12.95 -5.35 7.27
CA LEU A 168 -13.49 -4.56 8.39
C LEU A 168 -14.65 -3.66 7.95
N VAL A 169 -14.53 -2.99 6.80
CA VAL A 169 -15.62 -2.17 6.25
C VAL A 169 -16.80 -3.07 5.83
N LEU A 170 -16.54 -4.21 5.18
CA LEU A 170 -17.58 -5.16 4.82
C LEU A 170 -18.33 -5.70 6.05
N ARG A 171 -17.61 -6.02 7.12
CA ARG A 171 -18.20 -6.42 8.41
C ARG A 171 -19.10 -5.31 8.96
N TYR A 172 -18.64 -4.06 8.92
CA TYR A 172 -19.43 -2.91 9.39
C TYR A 172 -20.75 -2.79 8.60
N ILE A 173 -20.68 -2.90 7.27
CA ILE A 173 -21.84 -2.85 6.37
C ILE A 173 -22.84 -3.95 6.72
N LEU A 174 -22.37 -5.19 6.90
CA LEU A 174 -23.24 -6.33 7.16
C LEU A 174 -23.95 -6.25 8.51
N ILE A 175 -23.37 -5.56 9.49
CA ILE A 175 -23.96 -5.37 10.83
C ILE A 175 -24.95 -4.20 10.81
N ASN A 176 -24.53 -3.04 10.31
CA ASN A 176 -25.26 -1.77 10.49
C ASN A 176 -26.24 -1.44 9.35
N ASP A 177 -26.02 -1.97 8.15
CA ASP A 177 -26.78 -1.62 6.93
C ASP A 177 -27.70 -2.77 6.45
N SER A 178 -28.01 -3.72 7.34
CA SER A 178 -28.71 -4.98 7.08
C SER A 178 -30.10 -4.83 6.44
N ASN A 179 -30.72 -3.66 6.50
CA ASN A 179 -32.04 -3.41 5.93
C ASN A 179 -32.06 -3.34 4.39
N LYS A 180 -30.92 -3.03 3.75
CA LYS A 180 -30.85 -2.90 2.28
C LYS A 180 -31.01 -4.28 1.61
N LYS A 181 -31.87 -4.36 0.57
CA LYS A 181 -32.18 -5.61 -0.16
C LYS A 181 -30.92 -6.32 -0.69
N LEU A 182 -29.98 -5.55 -1.24
CA LEU A 182 -28.71 -6.05 -1.74
C LEU A 182 -27.85 -6.69 -0.64
N ILE A 183 -27.83 -6.10 0.56
CA ILE A 183 -27.05 -6.60 1.69
C ILE A 183 -27.65 -7.90 2.23
N ARG A 184 -28.98 -7.99 2.30
CA ARG A 184 -29.68 -9.25 2.61
C ARG A 184 -29.35 -10.37 1.61
N TYR A 185 -29.20 -10.03 0.33
CA TYR A 185 -28.77 -10.99 -0.68
C TYR A 185 -27.33 -11.45 -0.42
N ILE A 186 -26.40 -10.53 -0.14
CA ILE A 186 -25.00 -10.85 0.19
C ILE A 186 -24.91 -11.73 1.44
N GLN A 187 -25.69 -11.43 2.49
CA GLN A 187 -25.73 -12.19 3.75
C GLN A 187 -26.15 -13.66 3.57
N ARG A 188 -26.88 -14.01 2.49
CA ARG A 188 -27.23 -15.40 2.17
C ARG A 188 -26.01 -16.23 1.78
N TYR A 189 -25.02 -15.61 1.15
CA TYR A 189 -23.81 -16.30 0.68
C TYR A 189 -22.66 -16.16 1.67
N ILE A 190 -22.57 -15.02 2.36
CA ILE A 190 -21.46 -14.70 3.25
C ILE A 190 -21.97 -14.61 4.69
N THR A 191 -21.61 -15.63 5.49
CA THR A 191 -21.90 -15.66 6.92
C THR A 191 -20.94 -14.75 7.69
N LEU A 192 -21.44 -14.00 8.68
CA LEU A 192 -20.62 -13.16 9.57
C LEU A 192 -19.47 -13.92 10.24
N ASN A 193 -19.70 -15.19 10.62
CA ASN A 193 -18.66 -16.05 11.21
C ASN A 193 -17.48 -16.30 10.26
N LYS A 194 -17.75 -16.47 8.96
CA LYS A 194 -16.69 -16.66 7.95
C LYS A 194 -15.85 -15.39 7.78
N ILE A 195 -16.50 -14.22 7.76
CA ILE A 195 -15.79 -12.93 7.69
C ILE A 195 -14.94 -12.72 8.95
N TYR A 196 -15.48 -13.01 10.12
CA TYR A 196 -14.73 -12.88 11.37
C TYR A 196 -13.50 -13.80 11.40
N LEU A 197 -13.63 -15.04 10.92
CA LEU A 197 -12.51 -15.97 10.78
C LEU A 197 -11.47 -15.43 9.78
N LEU A 198 -11.90 -14.91 8.63
CA LEU A 198 -11.01 -14.29 7.65
C LEU A 198 -10.26 -13.11 8.24
N ILE A 199 -10.94 -12.21 8.95
CA ILE A 199 -10.34 -11.06 9.63
C ILE A 199 -9.24 -11.52 10.60
N LYS A 200 -9.51 -12.56 11.42
CA LYS A 200 -8.51 -13.13 12.34
C LYS A 200 -7.28 -13.66 11.61
N ILE A 201 -7.50 -14.43 10.54
CA ILE A 201 -6.41 -14.99 9.73
C ILE A 201 -5.57 -13.88 9.11
N THR A 202 -6.23 -12.88 8.50
CA THR A 202 -5.54 -11.75 7.89
C THR A 202 -4.80 -10.92 8.93
N LEU A 203 -5.36 -10.71 10.13
CA LEU A 203 -4.70 -9.95 11.19
C LEU A 203 -3.46 -10.66 11.75
N LEU A 204 -3.54 -11.96 11.98
CA LEU A 204 -2.37 -12.76 12.41
C LEU A 204 -1.26 -12.68 11.37
N PHE A 205 -1.64 -12.77 10.09
CA PHE A 205 -0.69 -12.70 9.00
C PHE A 205 -0.08 -11.30 8.85
N THR A 206 -0.89 -10.25 8.73
CA THR A 206 -0.42 -8.86 8.55
C THR A 206 0.38 -8.37 9.76
N GLY A 207 -0.08 -8.70 10.98
CA GLY A 207 0.64 -8.39 12.21
C GLY A 207 2.03 -9.02 12.25
N PHE A 208 2.15 -10.29 11.88
CA PHE A 208 3.45 -10.98 11.82
C PHE A 208 4.43 -10.29 10.85
N PHE A 209 4.00 -10.01 9.62
CA PHE A 209 4.86 -9.37 8.61
C PHE A 209 5.19 -7.92 8.94
N SER A 210 4.23 -7.17 9.53
CA SER A 210 4.45 -5.78 9.94
C SER A 210 5.48 -5.67 11.07
N ILE A 211 5.39 -6.54 12.09
CA ILE A 211 6.38 -6.60 13.18
C ILE A 211 7.76 -6.97 12.64
N LEU A 212 7.83 -7.96 11.75
CA LEU A 212 9.09 -8.39 11.14
C LEU A 212 9.74 -7.24 10.35
N ARG A 213 8.96 -6.54 9.51
CA ARG A 213 9.42 -5.36 8.73
C ARG A 213 9.91 -4.24 9.64
N THR A 214 9.12 -3.88 10.65
CA THR A 214 9.42 -2.76 11.56
C THR A 214 10.66 -3.04 12.43
N SER A 215 10.83 -4.29 12.88
CA SER A 215 12.00 -4.69 13.68
C SER A 215 13.29 -4.58 12.86
N VAL A 216 13.28 -5.06 11.61
CA VAL A 216 14.44 -5.01 10.72
C VAL A 216 14.83 -3.57 10.38
N THR A 217 13.86 -2.73 10.05
CA THR A 217 14.10 -1.32 9.71
C THR A 217 14.59 -0.50 10.90
N SER A 218 14.06 -0.75 12.10
CA SER A 218 14.47 -0.06 13.34
C SER A 218 15.92 -0.40 13.73
N CYS A 219 16.33 -1.67 13.63
CA CYS A 219 17.72 -2.08 13.90
C CYS A 219 18.74 -1.39 12.98
N PHE A 220 18.40 -1.22 11.70
CA PHE A 220 19.29 -0.51 10.75
C PHE A 220 19.46 0.97 11.13
N LEU A 221 18.36 1.65 11.46
CA LEU A 221 18.41 3.06 11.81
C LEU A 221 19.23 3.28 13.09
N LEU A 222 19.06 2.41 14.10
CA LEU A 222 19.83 2.49 15.35
C LEU A 222 21.33 2.34 15.10
N ASP A 223 21.76 1.36 14.29
CA ASP A 223 23.19 1.19 13.97
C ASP A 223 23.73 2.40 13.20
N LYS A 224 22.94 2.97 12.28
CA LYS A 224 23.35 4.16 11.54
C LYS A 224 23.47 5.39 12.42
N LEU A 225 22.48 5.64 13.29
CA LEU A 225 22.55 6.71 14.30
C LEU A 225 23.75 6.54 15.20
N TYR A 226 24.03 5.30 15.61
CA TYR A 226 25.19 4.95 16.43
C TYR A 226 26.53 5.22 15.71
N ARG A 227 26.64 4.89 14.41
CA ARG A 227 27.82 5.21 13.60
C ARG A 227 27.99 6.70 13.38
N MET A 228 26.92 7.44 13.09
CA MET A 228 26.96 8.89 12.97
C MET A 228 27.38 9.55 14.29
N ALA A 229 26.95 9.02 15.43
CA ALA A 229 27.38 9.47 16.75
C ALA A 229 28.85 9.12 17.07
N ARG A 230 29.45 8.13 16.41
CA ARG A 230 30.87 7.75 16.56
C ARG A 230 31.83 8.58 15.71
N VAL A 231 31.36 9.24 14.65
CA VAL A 231 32.21 10.14 13.85
C VAL A 231 32.38 11.44 14.64
N LYS A 232 33.43 11.48 15.46
CA LYS A 232 34.04 12.70 16.00
C LYS A 232 35.24 13.09 15.14
#